data_AF-A0A7X4ACT3-F1
#
_entry.id   AF-A0A7X4ACT3-F1
#
_cell.length_a   1.000
_cell.length_b   1.000
_cell.length_c   1.000
_cell.angle_alpha   90.00
_cell.angle_beta   90.00
_cell.angle_gamma   90.00
#
_symmetry.space_group_name_H-M   'P 1'
#
loop_
_entity.id
_entity.type
_entity.pdbx_description
1 polymer ?
#
loop_
_entity_poly.entity_id
_entity_poly.type
_entity_poly.pdbx_seq_one_letter_code
_entity_poly.pdbx_strand_id
1 'polypeptide(L)'
;MHRIPRPSALTSYCAGIEATATTPPTFGERAAALRALGWTDRQADWLTLVCLHSGVFIRSQYQARYNVTDGPTARFIGSLTRAGVLREAGSLDRRGYRPTSICHVHGRTVYRALGIEDNRHRRNASRELVMRRLLSLDYVLEHPECGWLPTEPEKLAYFQRLGISPTAVPQRVYHGAFTDRATRRYFVFKLPIASSGTTTTFVHADPVEGPRLQADRLRTWVIAHSALWEALRNRRWTVHVVTVTRTAAEAAAKAAILETWRGPPAPAAPRSEADQQLMDAIELADSTGDLRPLDAKYGGAIQAARAARRILDQEKAARGPAKYIDAYSTHVAERLTPDVLAA
;
A
#
# COMPACT_ATOMS: atom_id res chain seq x y z
N MET A 1 5.45 32.61 -36.02
CA MET A 1 5.00 33.23 -34.75
C MET A 1 3.53 32.91 -34.53
N HIS A 2 3.21 31.88 -33.73
CA HIS A 2 1.84 31.65 -33.24
C HIS A 2 1.92 31.24 -31.77
N ARG A 3 1.42 32.12 -30.90
CA ARG A 3 1.29 31.90 -29.46
C ARG A 3 0.18 30.88 -29.21
N ILE A 4 0.53 29.77 -28.58
CA ILE A 4 -0.43 28.84 -27.97
C ILE A 4 -0.79 29.42 -26.58
N PRO A 5 -2.07 29.50 -26.18
CA PRO A 5 -2.45 30.04 -24.88
C PRO A 5 -2.02 29.10 -23.75
N ARG A 6 -1.49 29.65 -22.66
CA ARG A 6 -1.31 28.94 -21.39
C ARG A 6 -2.67 28.74 -20.73
N PRO A 7 -3.07 27.54 -20.29
CA PRO A 7 -4.14 27.40 -19.33
C PRO A 7 -3.59 27.66 -17.92
N SER A 8 -3.85 28.86 -17.40
CA SER A 8 -3.93 29.13 -15.97
C SER A 8 -5.29 28.67 -15.46
N ALA A 9 -5.33 27.56 -14.72
CA ALA A 9 -6.42 27.26 -13.78
C ALA A 9 -5.97 26.14 -12.83
N LEU A 10 -5.30 26.54 -11.76
CA LEU A 10 -5.29 25.81 -10.50
C LEU A 10 -6.69 25.98 -9.87
N THR A 11 -7.68 25.20 -10.31
CA THR A 11 -8.97 25.15 -9.62
C THR A 11 -9.64 23.79 -9.80
N SER A 12 -10.11 23.25 -8.67
CA SER A 12 -11.02 22.11 -8.53
C SER A 12 -10.40 20.71 -8.31
N TYR A 13 -9.88 20.49 -7.10
CA TYR A 13 -10.01 19.20 -6.40
C TYR A 13 -10.54 19.44 -4.98
N CYS A 14 -11.56 20.28 -4.86
CA CYS A 14 -12.04 20.80 -3.58
C CYS A 14 -13.58 20.84 -3.46
N ALA A 15 -14.29 20.22 -4.39
CA ALA A 15 -15.71 19.91 -4.22
C ALA A 15 -15.85 18.46 -3.70
N GLY A 16 -16.79 18.27 -2.78
CA GLY A 16 -16.95 17.10 -1.95
C GLY A 16 -16.96 15.78 -2.71
N ILE A 17 -16.46 14.73 -2.04
CA ILE A 17 -16.81 13.36 -2.37
C ILE A 17 -18.25 13.17 -1.88
N GLU A 18 -19.20 13.73 -2.60
CA GLU A 18 -20.45 13.00 -2.84
C GLU A 18 -20.06 11.93 -3.85
N ALA A 19 -19.71 10.76 -3.32
CA ALA A 19 -19.45 9.58 -4.12
C ALA A 19 -20.75 9.22 -4.82
N THR A 20 -20.95 9.71 -6.06
CA THR A 20 -21.71 8.95 -7.03
C THR A 20 -21.02 7.60 -7.10
N ALA A 21 -21.66 6.57 -6.55
CA ALA A 21 -21.14 5.22 -6.44
C ALA A 21 -21.05 4.56 -7.81
N THR A 22 -20.14 5.05 -8.65
CA THR A 22 -19.78 4.36 -9.89
C THR A 22 -18.92 3.18 -9.49
N THR A 23 -19.45 1.97 -9.67
CA THR A 23 -18.72 0.72 -9.48
C THR A 23 -17.36 0.82 -10.18
N PRO A 24 -16.24 0.54 -9.48
CA PRO A 24 -14.93 0.57 -10.11
C PRO A 24 -14.89 -0.39 -11.31
N PRO A 25 -14.22 -0.03 -12.42
CA PRO A 25 -14.17 -0.90 -13.58
C PRO A 25 -13.49 -2.21 -13.22
N THR A 26 -14.00 -3.31 -13.75
CA THR A 26 -13.44 -4.65 -13.61
C THR A 26 -12.09 -4.76 -14.32
N PHE A 27 -11.34 -5.84 -14.03
CA PHE A 27 -10.09 -6.13 -14.74
C PHE A 27 -10.33 -6.27 -16.25
N GLY A 28 -11.39 -6.95 -16.67
CA GLY A 28 -11.73 -7.17 -18.07
C GLY A 28 -12.02 -5.87 -18.83
N GLU A 29 -12.80 -4.97 -18.23
CA GLU A 29 -13.10 -3.65 -18.80
C GLU A 29 -11.84 -2.79 -18.95
N ARG A 30 -10.96 -2.82 -17.94
CA ARG A 30 -9.66 -2.14 -17.99
C ARG A 30 -8.77 -2.67 -19.11
N ALA A 31 -8.69 -3.99 -19.26
CA ALA A 31 -7.94 -4.61 -20.35
C ALA A 31 -8.57 -4.28 -21.72
N ALA A 32 -9.90 -4.28 -21.84
CA ALA A 32 -10.60 -3.86 -23.06
C ALA A 32 -10.29 -2.40 -23.44
N ALA A 33 -10.22 -1.49 -22.47
CA ALA A 33 -9.82 -0.11 -22.70
C ALA A 33 -8.39 0.01 -23.26
N LEU A 34 -7.46 -0.85 -22.83
CA LEU A 34 -6.12 -0.90 -23.42
C LEU A 34 -6.12 -1.53 -24.82
N ARG A 35 -6.94 -2.55 -25.08
CA ARG A 35 -7.10 -3.11 -26.45
C ARG A 35 -7.58 -2.05 -27.44
N ALA A 36 -8.50 -1.18 -27.02
CA ALA A 36 -8.97 -0.06 -27.83
C ALA A 36 -7.87 0.97 -28.16
N LEU A 37 -6.77 1.00 -27.41
CA LEU A 37 -5.57 1.79 -27.73
C LEU A 37 -4.60 1.08 -28.69
N GLY A 38 -4.94 -0.10 -29.18
CA GLY A 38 -4.13 -0.89 -30.12
C GLY A 38 -3.16 -1.88 -29.47
N TRP A 39 -3.26 -2.12 -28.17
CA TRP A 39 -2.49 -3.18 -27.49
C TRP A 39 -3.13 -4.55 -27.77
N THR A 40 -2.31 -5.58 -27.98
CA THR A 40 -2.84 -6.96 -28.11
C THR A 40 -3.40 -7.46 -26.80
N ASP A 41 -4.22 -8.52 -26.82
CA ASP A 41 -4.83 -9.10 -25.61
C ASP A 41 -3.80 -9.34 -24.50
N ARG A 42 -2.69 -9.97 -24.86
CA ARG A 42 -1.60 -10.27 -23.93
C ARG A 42 -0.97 -9.01 -23.34
N GLN A 43 -0.76 -7.99 -24.17
CA GLN A 43 -0.14 -6.73 -23.74
C GLN A 43 -1.08 -5.94 -22.84
N ALA A 44 -2.36 -5.89 -23.18
CA ALA A 44 -3.40 -5.25 -22.40
C ALA A 44 -3.55 -5.89 -21.01
N ASP A 45 -3.61 -7.23 -20.95
CA ASP A 45 -3.71 -7.94 -19.67
C ASP A 45 -2.48 -7.70 -18.79
N TRP A 46 -1.27 -7.78 -19.38
CA TRP A 46 -0.02 -7.52 -18.67
C TRP A 46 0.06 -6.09 -18.13
N LEU A 47 -0.20 -5.09 -18.98
CA LEU A 47 -0.15 -3.69 -18.60
C LEU A 47 -1.19 -3.36 -17.53
N THR A 48 -2.38 -3.96 -17.61
CA THR A 48 -3.43 -3.83 -16.59
C THR A 48 -2.92 -4.32 -15.25
N LEU A 49 -2.39 -5.55 -15.20
CA LEU A 49 -1.88 -6.16 -13.98
C LEU A 49 -0.71 -5.35 -13.38
N VAL A 50 0.28 -5.00 -14.19
CA VAL A 50 1.43 -4.21 -13.74
C VAL A 50 0.99 -2.84 -13.23
N CYS A 51 0.21 -2.07 -13.97
CA CYS A 51 -0.16 -0.70 -13.56
C CYS A 51 -0.99 -0.68 -12.28
N LEU A 52 -1.85 -1.69 -12.09
CA LEU A 52 -2.67 -1.84 -10.89
C LEU A 52 -1.83 -2.18 -9.65
N HIS A 53 -0.85 -3.08 -9.78
CA HIS A 53 -0.18 -3.66 -8.61
C HIS A 53 1.21 -3.09 -8.30
N SER A 54 1.97 -2.60 -9.29
CA SER A 54 3.37 -2.23 -9.08
C SER A 54 3.82 -1.01 -9.86
N GLY A 55 3.37 -0.86 -11.10
CA GLY A 55 3.92 0.05 -12.11
C GLY A 55 5.30 -0.36 -12.63
N VAL A 56 5.93 -1.38 -12.03
CA VAL A 56 7.27 -1.86 -12.39
C VAL A 56 7.25 -3.39 -12.49
N PHE A 57 8.05 -3.94 -13.38
CA PHE A 57 8.24 -5.38 -13.53
C PHE A 57 9.66 -5.68 -14.02
N ILE A 58 10.07 -6.94 -13.94
CA ILE A 58 11.29 -7.42 -14.61
C ILE A 58 10.95 -8.39 -15.73
N ARG A 59 11.87 -8.57 -16.68
CA ARG A 59 11.67 -9.44 -17.86
C ARG A 59 11.26 -10.87 -17.47
N SER A 60 11.90 -11.45 -16.45
CA SER A 60 11.63 -12.81 -15.99
C SER A 60 10.18 -13.00 -15.51
N GLN A 61 9.57 -11.99 -14.90
CA GLN A 61 8.17 -12.03 -14.48
C GLN A 61 7.22 -12.13 -15.68
N TYR A 62 7.48 -11.35 -16.75
CA TYR A 62 6.71 -11.42 -17.99
C TYR A 62 6.92 -12.77 -18.70
N GLN A 63 8.17 -13.21 -18.79
CA GLN A 63 8.54 -14.49 -19.40
C GLN A 63 7.87 -15.66 -18.71
N ALA A 64 7.94 -15.71 -17.37
CA ALA A 64 7.30 -16.76 -16.57
C ALA A 64 5.77 -16.74 -16.73
N ARG A 65 5.14 -15.56 -16.72
CA ARG A 65 3.68 -15.44 -16.80
C ARG A 65 3.10 -15.99 -18.10
N TYR A 66 3.79 -15.77 -19.22
CA TYR A 66 3.31 -16.13 -20.56
C TYR A 66 4.09 -17.25 -21.23
N ASN A 67 5.03 -17.89 -20.51
CA ASN A 67 5.94 -18.91 -21.02
C ASN A 67 6.61 -18.51 -22.34
N VAL A 68 7.22 -17.32 -22.37
CA VAL A 68 7.88 -16.76 -23.56
C VAL A 68 9.38 -16.62 -23.37
N THR A 69 10.12 -16.75 -24.48
CA THR A 69 11.57 -16.56 -24.51
C THR A 69 11.96 -15.08 -24.55
N ASP A 70 13.26 -14.81 -24.52
CA ASP A 70 13.79 -13.44 -24.47
C ASP A 70 13.47 -12.60 -25.73
N GLY A 71 13.61 -13.16 -26.93
CA GLY A 71 13.36 -12.41 -28.18
C GLY A 71 11.97 -11.74 -28.25
N PRO A 72 10.87 -12.50 -28.07
CA PRO A 72 9.52 -11.93 -27.98
C PRO A 72 9.36 -10.90 -26.85
N THR A 73 10.01 -11.14 -25.70
CA THR A 73 9.98 -10.22 -24.55
C THR A 73 10.67 -8.90 -24.87
N ALA A 74 11.86 -8.94 -25.47
CA ALA A 74 12.60 -7.76 -25.90
C ALA A 74 11.81 -6.96 -26.96
N ARG A 75 11.14 -7.64 -27.90
CA ARG A 75 10.29 -6.98 -28.90
C ARG A 75 9.10 -6.26 -28.25
N PHE A 76 8.47 -6.90 -27.27
CA PHE A 76 7.38 -6.30 -26.50
C PHE A 76 7.85 -5.06 -25.74
N ILE A 77 8.92 -5.18 -24.96
CA ILE A 77 9.50 -4.05 -24.20
C ILE A 77 9.90 -2.91 -25.15
N GLY A 78 10.57 -3.23 -26.25
CA GLY A 78 10.94 -2.24 -27.27
C GLY A 78 9.74 -1.56 -27.93
N SER A 79 8.59 -2.24 -28.05
CA SER A 79 7.35 -1.60 -28.51
C SER A 79 6.79 -0.60 -27.49
N LEU A 80 6.80 -0.93 -26.20
CA LEU A 80 6.35 -0.02 -25.13
C LEU A 80 7.26 1.20 -24.98
N THR A 81 8.58 1.00 -25.11
CA THR A 81 9.56 2.09 -25.05
C THR A 81 9.39 3.04 -26.22
N ARG A 82 9.23 2.53 -27.46
CA ARG A 82 8.96 3.37 -28.64
C ARG A 82 7.64 4.13 -28.54
N ALA A 83 6.63 3.55 -27.90
CA ALA A 83 5.36 4.22 -27.62
C ALA A 83 5.44 5.26 -26.48
N GLY A 84 6.60 5.43 -25.83
CA GLY A 84 6.77 6.36 -24.71
C GLY A 84 6.03 5.95 -23.43
N VAL A 85 5.66 4.67 -23.31
CA VAL A 85 4.89 4.12 -22.19
C VAL A 85 5.80 3.56 -21.09
N LEU A 86 6.98 3.10 -21.48
CA LEU A 86 7.91 2.37 -20.62
C LEU A 86 9.31 3.01 -20.62
N ARG A 87 9.96 2.99 -19.46
CA ARG A 87 11.41 3.13 -19.32
C ARG A 87 12.01 1.84 -18.79
N GLU A 88 13.16 1.49 -19.32
CA GLU A 88 13.93 0.34 -18.87
C GLU A 88 15.20 0.84 -18.18
N ALA A 89 15.45 0.38 -16.95
CA ALA A 89 16.64 0.70 -16.16
C ALA A 89 17.32 -0.60 -15.72
N GLY A 90 18.65 -0.63 -15.74
CA GLY A 90 19.46 -1.80 -15.33
C GLY A 90 20.85 -1.75 -15.95
N SER A 91 21.77 -2.59 -15.51
CA SER A 91 23.11 -2.68 -16.10
C SER A 91 23.09 -3.53 -17.39
N LEU A 92 23.91 -3.15 -18.37
CA LEU A 92 24.23 -4.04 -19.48
C LEU A 92 25.18 -5.11 -18.95
N ASP A 93 24.94 -6.38 -19.29
CA ASP A 93 25.93 -7.42 -19.14
C ASP A 93 27.03 -7.28 -20.22
N ARG A 94 28.04 -8.14 -20.14
CA ARG A 94 29.18 -8.15 -21.09
C ARG A 94 28.80 -8.41 -22.55
N ARG A 95 27.57 -8.86 -22.82
CA ARG A 95 27.02 -9.11 -24.17
C ARG A 95 26.05 -7.99 -24.61
N GLY A 96 25.95 -6.90 -23.86
CA GLY A 96 24.99 -5.82 -24.14
C GLY A 96 23.54 -6.18 -23.82
N TYR A 97 23.31 -7.27 -23.08
CA TYR A 97 21.99 -7.72 -22.66
C TYR A 97 21.64 -7.13 -21.28
N ARG A 98 20.35 -6.90 -20.99
CA ARG A 98 19.89 -6.46 -19.66
C ARG A 98 19.07 -7.58 -19.00
N PRO A 99 19.72 -8.64 -18.48
CA PRO A 99 19.03 -9.80 -17.91
C PRO A 99 18.10 -9.42 -16.75
N THR A 100 18.43 -8.35 -16.04
CA THR A 100 17.79 -7.89 -14.80
C THR A 100 17.19 -6.50 -14.92
N SER A 101 16.80 -6.08 -16.12
CA SER A 101 16.22 -4.75 -16.29
C SER A 101 14.89 -4.58 -15.58
N ILE A 102 14.81 -3.51 -14.80
CA ILE A 102 13.60 -2.99 -14.20
C ILE A 102 12.88 -2.18 -15.28
N CYS A 103 11.71 -2.67 -15.67
CA CYS A 103 10.81 -2.05 -16.62
C CYS A 103 9.78 -1.21 -15.85
N HIS A 104 9.82 0.11 -15.97
CA HIS A 104 8.89 1.04 -15.33
C HIS A 104 7.85 1.57 -16.33
N VAL A 105 6.58 1.24 -16.10
CA VAL A 105 5.45 1.77 -16.86
C VAL A 105 5.08 3.14 -16.29
N HIS A 106 5.32 4.19 -17.06
CA HIS A 106 5.10 5.59 -16.66
C HIS A 106 4.14 6.34 -17.59
N GLY A 107 3.77 5.76 -18.74
CA GLY A 107 2.93 6.41 -19.75
C GLY A 107 1.56 6.81 -19.21
N ARG A 108 1.28 8.12 -19.14
CA ARG A 108 0.02 8.66 -18.60
C ARG A 108 -1.21 8.13 -19.35
N THR A 109 -1.09 7.89 -20.66
CA THR A 109 -2.14 7.32 -21.51
C THR A 109 -2.64 5.97 -21.01
N VAL A 110 -1.73 5.06 -20.62
CA VAL A 110 -2.10 3.73 -20.10
C VAL A 110 -2.83 3.86 -18.76
N TYR A 111 -2.29 4.65 -17.83
CA TYR A 111 -2.94 4.86 -16.53
C TYR A 111 -4.30 5.54 -16.65
N ARG A 112 -4.47 6.48 -17.60
CA ARG A 112 -5.76 7.12 -17.87
C ARG A 112 -6.79 6.12 -18.39
N ALA A 113 -6.43 5.28 -19.37
CA ALA A 113 -7.34 4.27 -19.90
C ALA A 113 -7.79 3.25 -18.83
N LEU A 114 -6.93 2.99 -17.84
CA LEU A 114 -7.25 2.12 -16.70
C LEU A 114 -8.07 2.81 -15.59
N GLY A 115 -8.40 4.10 -15.75
CA GLY A 115 -9.11 4.90 -14.73
C GLY A 115 -8.27 5.22 -13.49
N ILE A 116 -6.94 5.13 -13.59
CA ILE A 116 -5.99 5.30 -12.47
C ILE A 116 -4.87 6.30 -12.81
N GLU A 117 -5.22 7.35 -13.56
CA GLU A 117 -4.29 8.36 -14.12
C GLU A 117 -3.32 8.95 -13.08
N ASP A 118 -3.80 9.18 -11.85
CA ASP A 118 -3.01 9.75 -10.76
C ASP A 118 -2.33 8.73 -9.85
N ASN A 119 -2.36 7.45 -10.23
CA ASN A 119 -1.67 6.43 -9.46
C ASN A 119 -0.16 6.70 -9.44
N ARG A 120 0.39 6.83 -8.22
CA ARG A 120 1.83 7.00 -7.94
C ARG A 120 2.72 5.88 -8.51
N HIS A 121 2.17 4.76 -8.95
CA HIS A 121 2.90 3.72 -9.69
C HIS A 121 3.59 4.26 -10.94
N ARG A 122 2.98 5.25 -11.62
CA ARG A 122 3.59 5.90 -12.81
C ARG A 122 4.79 6.80 -12.52
N ARG A 123 4.97 7.22 -11.26
CA ARG A 123 6.02 8.17 -10.87
C ARG A 123 7.29 7.43 -10.47
N ASN A 124 8.43 8.11 -10.62
CA ASN A 124 9.71 7.63 -10.13
C ASN A 124 9.60 7.30 -8.62
N ALA A 125 10.31 6.25 -8.23
CA ALA A 125 10.27 5.70 -6.89
C ALA A 125 11.71 5.44 -6.40
N SER A 126 11.92 5.46 -5.08
CA SER A 126 13.18 5.02 -4.50
C SER A 126 13.39 3.53 -4.79
N ARG A 127 14.65 3.08 -4.76
CA ARG A 127 15.03 1.66 -4.92
C ARG A 127 14.23 0.75 -4.00
N GLU A 128 14.11 1.10 -2.72
CA GLU A 128 13.30 0.35 -1.74
C GLU A 128 11.83 0.20 -2.19
N LEU A 129 11.21 1.28 -2.68
CA LEU A 129 9.82 1.22 -3.13
C LEU A 129 9.67 0.42 -4.42
N VAL A 130 10.65 0.48 -5.33
CA VAL A 130 10.69 -0.38 -6.53
C VAL A 130 10.77 -1.85 -6.13
N MET A 131 11.64 -2.23 -5.20
CA MET A 131 11.74 -3.61 -4.71
C MET A 131 10.45 -4.09 -4.05
N ARG A 132 9.81 -3.25 -3.22
CA ARG A 132 8.51 -3.57 -2.62
C ARG A 132 7.45 -3.86 -3.69
N ARG A 133 7.44 -3.05 -4.75
CA ARG A 133 6.50 -3.19 -5.88
C ARG A 133 6.77 -4.48 -6.68
N LEU A 134 8.04 -4.85 -6.88
CA LEU A 134 8.42 -6.10 -7.54
C LEU A 134 8.03 -7.34 -6.71
N LEU A 135 8.29 -7.33 -5.40
CA LEU A 135 7.85 -8.38 -4.48
C LEU A 135 6.32 -8.53 -4.48
N SER A 136 5.60 -7.40 -4.43
CA SER A 136 4.14 -7.40 -4.45
C SER A 136 3.60 -7.96 -5.77
N LEU A 137 4.21 -7.57 -6.91
CA LEU A 137 3.83 -8.08 -8.21
C LEU A 137 4.06 -9.58 -8.33
N ASP A 138 5.21 -10.07 -7.85
CA ASP A 138 5.55 -11.49 -7.94
C ASP A 138 4.51 -12.36 -7.23
N TYR A 139 4.10 -11.97 -6.03
CA TYR A 139 3.05 -12.67 -5.29
C TYR A 139 1.70 -12.62 -6.01
N VAL A 140 1.31 -11.47 -6.56
CA VAL A 140 0.05 -11.32 -7.33
C VAL A 140 0.05 -12.21 -8.58
N LEU A 141 1.18 -12.34 -9.27
CA LEU A 141 1.30 -13.15 -10.48
C LEU A 141 1.13 -14.66 -10.22
N GLU A 142 1.48 -15.12 -9.02
CA GLU A 142 1.34 -16.53 -8.61
C GLU A 142 -0.05 -16.90 -8.14
N HIS A 143 -0.86 -15.92 -7.79
CA HIS A 143 -2.20 -16.11 -7.24
C HIS A 143 -3.24 -15.40 -8.13
N PRO A 144 -3.36 -15.77 -9.42
CA PRO A 144 -4.30 -15.14 -10.35
C PRO A 144 -5.77 -15.41 -10.01
N GLU A 145 -6.05 -16.45 -9.22
CA GLU A 145 -7.39 -16.82 -8.75
C GLU A 145 -7.92 -15.90 -7.63
N CYS A 146 -7.04 -15.12 -7.01
CA CYS A 146 -7.43 -14.20 -5.94
C CYS A 146 -8.23 -13.00 -6.45
N GLY A 147 -9.31 -12.66 -5.74
CA GLY A 147 -10.12 -11.45 -5.97
C GLY A 147 -9.41 -10.19 -5.49
N TRP A 148 -8.38 -9.76 -6.23
CA TRP A 148 -7.55 -8.61 -5.88
C TRP A 148 -8.32 -7.29 -5.84
N LEU A 149 -7.98 -6.45 -4.85
CA LEU A 149 -8.47 -5.08 -4.67
C LEU A 149 -7.32 -4.09 -4.92
N PRO A 150 -6.98 -3.78 -6.20
CA PRO A 150 -5.73 -3.10 -6.51
C PRO A 150 -5.71 -1.61 -6.13
N THR A 151 -6.84 -0.93 -6.17
CA THR A 151 -6.90 0.52 -5.95
C THR A 151 -7.42 0.89 -4.56
N GLU A 152 -7.07 2.09 -4.08
CA GLU A 152 -7.60 2.63 -2.83
C GLU A 152 -9.15 2.73 -2.85
N PRO A 153 -9.80 3.23 -3.92
CA PRO A 153 -11.26 3.21 -4.01
C PRO A 153 -11.88 1.81 -3.96
N GLU A 154 -11.28 0.81 -4.61
CA GLU A 154 -11.80 -0.56 -4.57
C GLU A 154 -11.70 -1.19 -3.18
N LYS A 155 -10.58 -0.96 -2.48
CA LYS A 155 -10.42 -1.41 -1.09
C LYS A 155 -11.46 -0.76 -0.18
N LEU A 156 -11.64 0.55 -0.30
CA LEU A 156 -12.64 1.28 0.49
C LEU A 156 -14.06 0.80 0.19
N ALA A 157 -14.44 0.72 -1.08
CA ALA A 157 -15.76 0.24 -1.48
C ALA A 157 -16.02 -1.19 -0.99
N TYR A 158 -15.00 -2.06 -1.03
CA TYR A 158 -15.10 -3.41 -0.49
C TYR A 158 -15.38 -3.41 1.02
N PHE A 159 -14.58 -2.72 1.82
CA PHE A 159 -14.78 -2.70 3.28
C PHE A 159 -16.06 -1.97 3.70
N GLN A 160 -16.45 -0.92 2.96
CA GLN A 160 -17.73 -0.24 3.17
C GLN A 160 -18.92 -1.17 2.91
N ARG A 161 -18.88 -2.01 1.86
CA ARG A 161 -19.93 -3.02 1.61
C ARG A 161 -20.02 -4.06 2.73
N LEU A 162 -18.93 -4.33 3.44
CA LEU A 162 -18.93 -5.17 4.64
C LEU A 162 -19.44 -4.42 5.90
N GLY A 163 -19.89 -3.16 5.75
CA GLY A 163 -20.34 -2.32 6.85
C GLY A 163 -19.21 -1.88 7.78
N ILE A 164 -17.96 -1.85 7.30
CA ILE A 164 -16.82 -1.40 8.09
C ILE A 164 -16.65 0.11 7.92
N SER A 165 -16.54 0.81 9.05
CA SER A 165 -16.33 2.26 9.07
C SER A 165 -15.02 2.64 8.38
N PRO A 166 -14.97 3.71 7.57
CA PRO A 166 -13.72 4.26 7.04
C PRO A 166 -12.70 4.61 8.12
N THR A 167 -13.12 4.87 9.36
CA THR A 167 -12.20 5.17 10.48
C THR A 167 -11.42 3.95 10.95
N ALA A 168 -11.92 2.73 10.73
CA ALA A 168 -11.24 1.48 11.07
C ALA A 168 -10.20 1.08 10.02
N VAL A 169 -10.26 1.67 8.81
CA VAL A 169 -9.34 1.40 7.72
C VAL A 169 -7.99 2.11 7.94
N PRO A 170 -6.83 1.48 7.64
CA PRO A 170 -5.52 2.12 7.72
C PRO A 170 -5.47 3.43 6.93
N GLN A 171 -5.11 4.52 7.62
CA GLN A 171 -5.14 5.86 7.04
C GLN A 171 -4.02 6.76 7.57
N ARG A 172 -3.63 7.76 6.78
CA ARG A 172 -2.79 8.88 7.22
C ARG A 172 -3.41 10.20 6.76
N VAL A 173 -3.24 11.21 7.60
CA VAL A 173 -3.59 12.59 7.29
C VAL A 173 -2.30 13.33 6.93
N TYR A 174 -2.31 14.02 5.79
CA TYR A 174 -1.19 14.82 5.29
C TYR A 174 -1.60 16.28 5.35
N HIS A 175 -0.85 17.08 6.09
CA HIS A 175 -1.01 18.54 6.11
C HIS A 175 -0.12 19.14 5.01
N GLY A 176 -0.72 19.93 4.12
CA GLY A 176 0.02 20.57 3.05
C GLY A 176 0.82 21.75 3.59
N ALA A 177 2.08 21.89 3.18
CA ALA A 177 2.95 22.99 3.62
C ALA A 177 2.43 24.40 3.28
N PHE A 178 1.51 24.50 2.31
CA PHE A 178 0.99 25.77 1.79
C PHE A 178 -0.54 25.82 1.72
N THR A 179 -1.21 24.81 2.28
CA THR A 179 -2.67 24.72 2.25
C THR A 179 -3.16 24.22 3.59
N ASP A 180 -4.09 24.94 4.19
CA ASP A 180 -4.73 24.57 5.46
C ASP A 180 -5.65 23.32 5.35
N ARG A 181 -5.66 22.69 4.17
CA ARG A 181 -6.47 21.49 3.87
C ARG A 181 -5.65 20.24 4.12
N ALA A 182 -6.03 19.52 5.16
CA ALA A 182 -5.52 18.18 5.44
C ALA A 182 -6.08 17.16 4.42
N THR A 183 -5.20 16.37 3.81
CA THR A 183 -5.59 15.30 2.88
C THR A 183 -5.48 13.93 3.56
N ARG A 184 -6.60 13.23 3.67
CA ARG A 184 -6.65 11.84 4.18
C ARG A 184 -6.40 10.85 3.05
N ARG A 185 -5.53 9.86 3.29
CA ARG A 185 -5.22 8.78 2.35
C ARG A 185 -5.33 7.44 3.04
N TYR A 186 -5.99 6.49 2.39
CA TYR A 186 -6.18 5.14 2.91
C TYR A 186 -5.18 4.17 2.28
N PHE A 187 -4.78 3.13 3.00
CA PHE A 187 -3.86 2.10 2.52
C PHE A 187 -2.57 2.67 1.88
N VAL A 188 -1.92 3.62 2.57
CA VAL A 188 -0.77 4.39 2.05
C VAL A 188 0.34 3.54 1.43
N PHE A 189 0.57 2.34 1.98
CA PHE A 189 1.59 1.42 1.48
C PHE A 189 1.25 0.75 0.14
N LYS A 190 -0.01 0.86 -0.31
CA LYS A 190 -0.54 0.27 -1.56
C LYS A 190 -0.33 -1.24 -1.72
N LEU A 191 -0.08 -1.93 -0.62
CA LEU A 191 0.17 -3.35 -0.62
C LEU A 191 -1.06 -4.15 -1.08
N PRO A 192 -0.87 -5.30 -1.74
CA PRO A 192 -1.99 -6.10 -2.24
C PRO A 192 -2.94 -6.55 -1.13
N ILE A 193 -4.24 -6.50 -1.42
CA ILE A 193 -5.30 -7.07 -0.59
C ILE A 193 -6.20 -7.87 -1.53
N ALA A 194 -6.53 -9.09 -1.15
CA ALA A 194 -7.46 -9.94 -1.88
C ALA A 194 -8.64 -10.35 -1.00
N SER A 195 -9.77 -10.56 -1.64
CA SER A 195 -10.95 -11.19 -1.04
C SER A 195 -11.20 -12.53 -1.71
N SER A 196 -11.48 -13.56 -0.92
CA SER A 196 -11.94 -14.86 -1.41
C SER A 196 -12.92 -15.46 -0.40
N GLY A 197 -14.20 -15.57 -0.78
CA GLY A 197 -15.26 -15.99 0.14
C GLY A 197 -15.33 -15.07 1.35
N THR A 198 -15.21 -15.64 2.56
CA THR A 198 -15.16 -14.91 3.85
C THR A 198 -13.73 -14.70 4.35
N THR A 199 -12.72 -14.88 3.50
CA THR A 199 -11.30 -14.66 3.83
C THR A 199 -10.81 -13.40 3.15
N THR A 200 -10.22 -12.48 3.93
CA THR A 200 -9.47 -11.34 3.40
C THR A 200 -7.99 -11.55 3.62
N THR A 201 -7.23 -11.57 2.52
CA THR A 201 -5.78 -11.75 2.52
C THR A 201 -5.08 -10.39 2.44
N PHE A 202 -4.20 -10.10 3.40
CA PHE A 202 -3.40 -8.89 3.47
C PHE A 202 -1.94 -9.24 3.21
N VAL A 203 -1.37 -8.69 2.15
CA VAL A 203 0.01 -8.98 1.74
C VAL A 203 0.94 -7.91 2.31
N HIS A 204 2.01 -8.31 2.98
CA HIS A 204 3.07 -7.44 3.47
C HIS A 204 4.38 -7.75 2.75
N ALA A 205 4.65 -6.99 1.69
CA ALA A 205 5.93 -6.99 1.00
C ALA A 205 6.84 -5.90 1.58
N ASP A 206 8.00 -6.29 2.10
CA ASP A 206 8.99 -5.34 2.62
C ASP A 206 10.40 -5.81 2.29
N PRO A 207 11.14 -5.06 1.46
CA PRO A 207 12.47 -5.45 0.96
C PRO A 207 13.62 -5.02 1.88
N VAL A 208 13.33 -4.54 3.10
CA VAL A 208 14.34 -3.98 4.00
C VAL A 208 15.27 -5.04 4.56
N GLU A 209 16.55 -4.71 4.60
CA GLU A 209 17.59 -5.50 5.26
C GLU A 209 17.72 -5.12 6.74
N GLY A 210 18.10 -6.11 7.56
CA GLY A 210 18.27 -5.93 9.00
C GLY A 210 17.08 -6.47 9.80
N PRO A 211 17.29 -7.46 10.68
CA PRO A 211 16.22 -8.11 11.44
C PRO A 211 15.37 -7.12 12.28
N ARG A 212 16.00 -6.10 12.88
CA ARG A 212 15.29 -5.10 13.71
C ARG A 212 14.34 -4.23 12.88
N LEU A 213 14.84 -3.66 11.79
CA LEU A 213 14.04 -2.77 10.94
C LEU A 213 12.87 -3.51 10.28
N GLN A 214 13.09 -4.75 9.83
CA GLN A 214 12.02 -5.60 9.31
C GLN A 214 10.93 -5.85 10.35
N ALA A 215 11.33 -6.14 11.59
CA ALA A 215 10.39 -6.36 12.67
C ALA A 215 9.58 -5.09 12.97
N ASP A 216 10.22 -3.93 13.07
CA ASP A 216 9.54 -2.68 13.40
C ASP A 216 8.55 -2.24 12.31
N ARG A 217 8.90 -2.45 11.03
CA ARG A 217 8.02 -2.16 9.91
C ARG A 217 6.82 -3.09 9.84
N LEU A 218 7.04 -4.39 10.03
CA LEU A 218 5.94 -5.35 10.12
C LEU A 218 5.02 -4.99 11.29
N ARG A 219 5.55 -4.71 12.48
CA ARG A 219 4.76 -4.27 13.63
C ARG A 219 3.96 -3.01 13.36
N THR A 220 4.59 -1.99 12.77
CA THR A 220 3.92 -0.73 12.39
C THR A 220 2.78 -0.98 11.42
N TRP A 221 3.01 -1.83 10.42
CA TRP A 221 1.99 -2.20 9.46
C TRP A 221 0.84 -2.95 10.13
N VAL A 222 1.13 -3.94 10.97
CA VAL A 222 0.09 -4.69 11.69
C VAL A 222 -0.72 -3.79 12.61
N ILE A 223 -0.08 -2.89 13.38
CA ILE A 223 -0.77 -1.93 14.25
C ILE A 223 -1.74 -1.07 13.42
N ALA A 224 -1.29 -0.57 12.27
CA ALA A 224 -2.13 0.24 11.39
C ALA A 224 -3.35 -0.50 10.82
N HIS A 225 -3.34 -1.84 10.79
CA HIS A 225 -4.45 -2.66 10.30
C HIS A 225 -5.30 -3.31 11.39
N SER A 226 -4.89 -3.23 12.66
CA SER A 226 -5.55 -3.89 13.78
C SER A 226 -7.06 -3.61 13.89
N ALA A 227 -7.47 -2.34 13.81
CA ALA A 227 -8.87 -1.95 13.89
C ALA A 227 -9.71 -2.52 12.73
N LEU A 228 -9.13 -2.58 11.52
CA LEU A 228 -9.78 -3.20 10.36
C LEU A 228 -9.93 -4.71 10.56
N TRP A 229 -8.89 -5.37 11.05
CA TRP A 229 -8.89 -6.81 11.28
C TRP A 229 -9.84 -7.23 12.39
N GLU A 230 -9.94 -6.45 13.46
CA GLU A 230 -10.97 -6.60 14.49
C GLU A 230 -12.38 -6.46 13.91
N ALA A 231 -12.62 -5.41 13.11
CA ALA A 231 -13.91 -5.19 12.47
C ALA A 231 -14.32 -6.35 11.54
N LEU A 232 -13.36 -6.93 10.81
CA LEU A 232 -13.56 -8.13 9.99
C LEU A 232 -13.92 -9.35 10.85
N ARG A 233 -13.13 -9.64 11.89
CA ARG A 233 -13.37 -10.78 12.78
C ARG A 233 -14.70 -10.70 13.52
N ASN A 234 -15.11 -9.52 13.97
CA ASN A 234 -16.42 -9.29 14.58
C ASN A 234 -17.58 -9.59 13.61
N ARG A 235 -17.30 -9.59 12.30
CA ARG A 235 -18.23 -9.97 11.22
C ARG A 235 -18.01 -11.40 10.72
N ARG A 236 -17.25 -12.22 11.45
CA ARG A 236 -16.90 -13.60 11.11
C ARG A 236 -16.11 -13.75 9.80
N TRP A 237 -15.36 -12.72 9.44
CA TRP A 237 -14.37 -12.80 8.36
C TRP A 237 -13.02 -13.27 8.89
N THR A 238 -12.36 -14.12 8.10
CA THR A 238 -11.01 -14.61 8.38
C THR A 238 -9.99 -13.58 7.90
N VAL A 239 -9.07 -13.20 8.80
CA VAL A 239 -7.92 -12.35 8.49
C VAL A 239 -6.70 -13.23 8.22
N HIS A 240 -6.28 -13.27 6.96
CA HIS A 240 -5.07 -13.98 6.53
C HIS A 240 -3.96 -12.97 6.21
N VAL A 241 -2.79 -13.11 6.86
CA VAL A 241 -1.63 -12.24 6.64
C VAL A 241 -0.54 -13.00 5.91
N VAL A 242 -0.10 -12.49 4.77
CA VAL A 242 0.99 -13.09 3.99
C VAL A 242 2.16 -12.14 3.98
N THR A 243 3.35 -12.61 4.38
CA THR A 243 4.57 -11.80 4.21
C THR A 243 5.36 -12.27 3.01
N VAL A 244 5.68 -11.35 2.10
CA VAL A 244 6.53 -11.64 0.93
C VAL A 244 7.95 -11.17 1.24
N THR A 245 8.90 -12.07 1.05
CA THR A 245 10.32 -11.90 1.38
C THR A 245 11.22 -12.28 0.22
N ARG A 246 12.50 -11.94 0.34
CA ARG A 246 13.53 -12.25 -0.66
C ARG A 246 14.23 -13.56 -0.37
N THR A 247 14.28 -13.94 0.91
CA THR A 247 14.99 -15.14 1.36
C THR A 247 14.16 -15.95 2.34
N ALA A 248 14.49 -17.24 2.47
CA ALA A 248 13.91 -18.13 3.46
C ALA A 248 14.20 -17.68 4.90
N ALA A 249 15.37 -17.09 5.16
CA ALA A 249 15.72 -16.56 6.48
C ALA A 249 14.82 -15.39 6.89
N GLU A 250 14.53 -14.47 5.96
CA GLU A 250 13.55 -13.40 6.18
C GLU A 250 12.15 -13.95 6.42
N ALA A 251 11.75 -14.99 5.66
CA ALA A 251 10.47 -15.66 5.82
C ALA A 251 10.33 -16.24 7.23
N ALA A 252 11.34 -16.98 7.70
CA ALA A 252 11.35 -17.55 9.05
C ALA A 252 11.28 -16.47 10.15
N ALA A 253 12.02 -15.38 9.99
CA ALA A 253 12.00 -14.26 10.94
C ALA A 253 10.62 -13.58 11.01
N LYS A 254 9.97 -13.35 9.86
CA LYS A 254 8.62 -12.77 9.83
C LYS A 254 7.56 -13.72 10.38
N ALA A 255 7.66 -15.02 10.09
CA ALA A 255 6.78 -16.04 10.67
C ALA A 255 6.86 -16.05 12.20
N ALA A 256 8.06 -16.01 12.77
CA ALA A 256 8.25 -15.95 14.23
C ALA A 256 7.59 -14.71 14.87
N ILE A 257 7.65 -13.56 14.19
CA ILE A 257 6.96 -12.33 14.65
C ILE A 257 5.45 -12.51 14.60
N LEU A 258 4.90 -13.07 13.53
CA LEU A 258 3.45 -13.25 13.37
C LEU A 258 2.89 -14.31 14.35
N GLU A 259 3.64 -15.38 14.60
CA GLU A 259 3.27 -16.43 15.57
C GLU A 259 3.17 -15.87 16.99
N THR A 260 4.16 -15.06 17.38
CA THR A 260 4.19 -14.42 18.69
C THR A 260 3.36 -13.14 18.75
N TRP A 261 2.85 -12.67 17.60
CA TRP A 261 2.07 -11.44 17.56
C TRP A 261 0.79 -11.61 18.36
N ARG A 262 0.66 -10.70 19.31
CA ARG A 262 -0.57 -10.40 20.00
C ARG A 262 -0.74 -8.92 19.76
N GLY A 263 -1.76 -8.53 19.01
CA GLY A 263 -1.82 -7.19 18.47
C GLY A 263 -1.97 -6.10 19.51
N PRO A 264 -2.11 -4.84 19.06
CA PRO A 264 -2.34 -3.75 20.00
C PRO A 264 -3.54 -4.14 20.84
N PRO A 265 -3.49 -3.94 22.14
CA PRO A 265 -4.51 -4.50 23.00
C PRO A 265 -5.83 -3.76 22.68
N ALA A 266 -6.99 -4.42 22.83
CA ALA A 266 -8.31 -3.98 22.33
C ALA A 266 -8.58 -2.47 22.53
N PRO A 267 -9.40 -1.79 21.70
CA PRO A 267 -9.73 -0.38 21.95
C PRO A 267 -10.13 -0.18 23.42
N ALA A 268 -9.54 0.83 24.08
CA ALA A 268 -9.79 1.06 25.50
C ALA A 268 -11.29 1.21 25.74
N ALA A 269 -11.73 0.74 26.91
CA ALA A 269 -12.96 1.26 27.49
C ALA A 269 -12.92 2.81 27.44
N PRO A 270 -14.07 3.47 27.24
CA PRO A 270 -14.11 4.93 27.22
C PRO A 270 -13.35 5.48 28.43
N ARG A 271 -12.44 6.43 28.15
CA ARG A 271 -11.65 7.11 29.18
C ARG A 271 -12.58 7.72 30.22
N SER A 272 -12.11 7.81 31.46
CA SER A 272 -12.77 8.67 32.43
C SER A 272 -12.84 10.09 31.87
N GLU A 273 -13.84 10.86 32.27
CA GLU A 273 -13.99 12.25 31.82
C GLU A 273 -12.74 13.08 32.09
N ALA A 274 -12.08 12.84 33.24
CA ALA A 274 -10.82 13.50 33.61
C ALA A 274 -9.66 13.13 32.68
N ASP A 275 -9.52 11.84 32.32
CA ASP A 275 -8.47 11.38 31.40
C ASP A 275 -8.69 11.91 30.00
N GLN A 276 -9.95 11.99 29.55
CA GLN A 276 -10.30 12.56 28.25
C GLN A 276 -9.99 14.07 28.21
N GLN A 277 -10.37 14.83 29.25
CA GLN A 277 -10.04 16.25 29.36
C GLN A 277 -8.53 16.54 29.39
N LEU A 278 -7.71 15.63 29.92
CA LEU A 278 -6.26 15.74 29.89
C LEU A 278 -5.72 15.50 28.47
N MET A 279 -6.19 14.46 27.79
CA MET A 279 -5.77 14.14 26.42
C MET A 279 -6.16 15.24 25.43
N ASP A 280 -7.37 15.79 25.55
CA ASP A 280 -7.85 16.90 24.71
C ASP A 280 -7.04 18.18 24.94
N ALA A 281 -6.66 18.46 26.20
CA ALA A 281 -5.82 19.61 26.53
C ALA A 281 -4.40 19.50 25.96
N ILE A 282 -3.84 18.28 25.90
CA ILE A 282 -2.54 18.02 25.28
C ILE A 282 -2.63 18.18 23.76
N GLU A 283 -3.67 17.63 23.12
CA GLU A 283 -3.88 17.77 21.66
C GLU A 283 -4.10 19.24 21.27
N LEU A 284 -4.82 20.00 22.09
CA LEU A 284 -4.99 21.44 21.91
C LEU A 284 -3.67 22.19 22.06
N ALA A 285 -2.84 21.84 23.06
CA ALA A 285 -1.54 22.45 23.27
C ALA A 285 -0.56 22.14 22.12
N ASP A 286 -0.54 20.90 21.62
CA ASP A 286 0.27 20.49 20.49
C ASP A 286 -0.14 21.19 19.18
N SER A 287 -1.44 21.41 18.99
CA SER A 287 -1.97 22.08 17.78
C SER A 287 -1.84 23.60 17.80
N THR A 288 -1.87 24.22 18.98
CA THR A 288 -1.83 25.69 19.14
C THR A 288 -0.46 26.22 19.58
N GLY A 289 0.40 25.37 20.13
CA GLY A 289 1.64 25.77 20.80
C GLY A 289 1.44 26.43 22.16
N ASP A 290 0.20 26.54 22.66
CA ASP A 290 -0.12 27.17 23.95
C ASP A 290 -0.09 26.15 25.10
N LEU A 291 0.93 26.25 25.95
CA LEU A 291 1.13 25.36 27.10
C LEU A 291 0.43 25.83 28.38
N ARG A 292 -0.10 27.06 28.42
CA ARG A 292 -0.74 27.64 29.63
C ARG A 292 -1.87 26.77 30.20
N PRO A 293 -2.73 26.12 29.38
CA PRO A 293 -3.75 25.21 29.91
C PRO A 293 -3.16 24.00 30.66
N LEU A 294 -1.97 23.53 30.25
CA LEU A 294 -1.28 22.42 30.91
C LEU A 294 -0.63 22.84 32.22
N ASP A 295 -0.06 24.04 32.26
CA ASP A 295 0.57 24.60 33.46
C ASP A 295 -0.47 24.85 34.58
N ALA A 296 -1.61 25.46 34.23
CA ALA A 296 -2.63 25.86 35.20
C ALA A 296 -3.38 24.68 35.82
N LYS A 297 -3.66 23.63 35.04
CA LYS A 297 -4.54 22.52 35.47
C LYS A 297 -3.79 21.23 35.81
N TYR A 298 -2.64 20.99 35.18
CA TYR A 298 -1.92 19.72 35.30
C TYR A 298 -0.51 19.87 35.86
N GLY A 299 -0.16 21.07 36.36
CA GLY A 299 1.11 21.36 37.03
C GLY A 299 2.31 21.44 36.09
N GLY A 300 2.08 21.56 34.79
CA GLY A 300 3.14 21.68 33.78
C GLY A 300 3.01 20.70 32.63
N ALA A 301 3.57 21.05 31.47
CA ALA A 301 3.63 20.16 30.30
C ALA A 301 4.30 18.80 30.62
N ILE A 302 5.33 18.80 31.49
CA ILE A 302 6.04 17.57 31.89
C ILE A 302 5.14 16.66 32.74
N GLN A 303 4.44 17.21 33.73
CA GLN A 303 3.48 16.45 34.55
C GLN A 303 2.32 15.92 33.71
N ALA A 304 1.77 16.74 32.80
CA ALA A 304 0.72 16.34 31.87
C ALA A 304 1.17 15.17 30.97
N ALA A 305 2.38 15.24 30.40
CA ALA A 305 2.94 14.16 29.59
C ALA A 305 3.14 12.87 30.38
N ARG A 306 3.58 12.95 31.65
CA ARG A 306 3.71 11.77 32.53
C ARG A 306 2.35 11.18 32.90
N ALA A 307 1.34 12.01 33.14
CA ALA A 307 -0.02 11.56 33.41
C ALA A 307 -0.64 10.87 32.18
N ALA A 308 -0.52 11.49 31.00
CA ALA A 308 -0.93 10.90 29.74
C ALA A 308 -0.23 9.56 29.47
N ARG A 309 1.09 9.48 29.76
CA ARG A 309 1.83 8.23 29.62
C ARG A 309 1.30 7.13 30.54
N ARG A 310 0.99 7.45 31.80
CA ARG A 310 0.37 6.48 32.74
C ARG A 310 -1.01 6.01 32.26
N ILE A 311 -1.85 6.91 31.76
CA ILE A 311 -3.17 6.57 31.20
C ILE A 311 -2.99 5.58 30.03
N LEU A 312 -2.09 5.91 29.10
CA LEU A 312 -1.78 5.05 27.95
C LEU A 312 -1.20 3.69 28.38
N ASP A 313 -0.36 3.66 29.43
CA ASP A 313 0.23 2.42 29.96
C ASP A 313 -0.81 1.56 30.72
N GLN A 314 -1.73 2.17 31.48
CA GLN A 314 -2.84 1.49 32.16
C GLN A 314 -3.86 0.94 31.18
N GLU A 315 -4.22 1.74 30.17
CA GLU A 315 -5.01 1.29 29.03
C GLU A 315 -4.34 0.07 28.40
N LYS A 316 -3.04 0.16 28.08
CA LYS A 316 -2.27 -0.94 27.49
C LYS A 316 -2.25 -2.20 28.36
N ALA A 317 -2.17 -2.06 29.69
CA ALA A 317 -2.14 -3.17 30.64
C ALA A 317 -3.51 -3.86 30.80
N ALA A 318 -4.60 -3.10 30.81
CA ALA A 318 -5.96 -3.62 31.00
C ALA A 318 -6.49 -4.40 29.78
N ARG A 319 -5.94 -4.13 28.59
CA ARG A 319 -6.54 -4.54 27.32
C ARG A 319 -6.13 -5.94 26.82
N GLY A 320 -5.18 -6.61 27.48
CA GLY A 320 -4.73 -7.97 27.14
C GLY A 320 -4.20 -8.16 25.71
N PRO A 321 -3.46 -9.23 25.43
CA PRO A 321 -3.05 -9.57 24.07
C PRO A 321 -4.25 -10.03 23.22
N ALA A 322 -4.69 -9.23 22.24
CA ALA A 322 -5.72 -9.64 21.29
C ALA A 322 -5.10 -10.30 20.04
N LYS A 323 -5.57 -11.49 19.67
CA LYS A 323 -5.16 -12.16 18.42
C LYS A 323 -6.07 -11.66 17.29
N TYR A 324 -5.53 -10.85 16.39
CA TYR A 324 -6.26 -10.28 15.25
C TYR A 324 -6.02 -11.01 13.92
N ILE A 325 -5.07 -11.95 13.93
CA ILE A 325 -4.65 -12.73 12.76
C ILE A 325 -5.16 -14.15 12.97
N ASP A 326 -5.99 -14.64 12.06
CA ASP A 326 -6.54 -16.00 12.10
C ASP A 326 -5.55 -17.00 11.49
N ALA A 327 -4.95 -16.61 10.37
CA ALA A 327 -3.94 -17.39 9.67
C ALA A 327 -2.81 -16.48 9.16
N TYR A 328 -1.62 -17.03 9.03
CA TYR A 328 -0.52 -16.36 8.36
C TYR A 328 0.31 -17.33 7.53
N SER A 329 0.97 -16.81 6.49
CA SER A 329 1.94 -17.56 5.70
C SER A 329 3.08 -16.64 5.24
N THR A 330 4.15 -17.25 4.75
CA THR A 330 5.31 -16.54 4.23
C THR A 330 5.62 -17.02 2.82
N HIS A 331 6.01 -16.09 1.96
CA HIS A 331 6.29 -16.32 0.55
C HIS A 331 7.66 -15.80 0.18
N VAL A 332 8.50 -16.65 -0.43
CA VAL A 332 9.82 -16.24 -0.93
C VAL A 332 9.68 -15.96 -2.42
N ALA A 333 10.02 -14.74 -2.85
CA ALA A 333 9.91 -14.32 -4.25
C ALA A 333 11.06 -14.91 -5.09
N GLU A 334 10.91 -16.17 -5.52
CA GLU A 334 11.95 -16.94 -6.22
C GLU A 334 12.35 -16.34 -7.57
N ARG A 335 11.47 -15.53 -8.20
CA ARG A 335 11.74 -14.95 -9.53
C ARG A 335 12.62 -13.71 -9.52
N LEU A 336 12.92 -13.17 -8.33
CA LEU A 336 13.80 -12.02 -8.17
C LEU A 336 15.24 -12.53 -7.97
N THR A 337 16.04 -12.48 -9.04
CA THR A 337 17.44 -12.93 -8.99
C THR A 337 18.26 -12.08 -8.01
N PRO A 338 19.35 -12.61 -7.43
CA PRO A 338 20.24 -11.84 -6.55
C PRO A 338 20.71 -10.51 -7.18
N ASP A 339 20.95 -10.51 -8.48
CA ASP A 339 21.35 -9.32 -9.25
C ASP A 339 20.23 -8.25 -9.29
N VAL A 340 18.96 -8.66 -9.39
CA VAL A 340 17.82 -7.73 -9.25
C VAL A 340 17.77 -7.19 -7.83
N LEU A 341 18.00 -8.02 -6.81
CA LEU A 341 17.99 -7.58 -5.41
C LEU A 341 19.16 -6.63 -5.07
N ALA A 342 20.30 -6.78 -5.75
CA ALA A 342 21.49 -5.96 -5.58
C ALA A 342 21.42 -4.59 -6.30
N ALA A 343 20.69 -4.51 -7.42
CA ALA A 343 20.42 -3.27 -8.16
C ALA A 343 19.54 -2.29 -7.37
#